data_AF-A0A839T3U8-F1
#
_entry.id   AF-A0A839T3U8-F1
#
_cell.length_a   1.000
_cell.length_b   1.000
_cell.length_c   1.000
_cell.angle_alpha   90.00
_cell.angle_beta   90.00
_cell.angle_gamma   90.00
#
_symmetry.space_group_name_H-M   'P 1'
#
loop_
_entity.id
_entity.type
_entity.pdbx_description
1 polymer ?
#
loop_
_entity_poly.entity_id
_entity_poly.type
_entity_poly.pdbx_seq_one_letter_code
_entity_poly.pdbx_strand_id
1 'polypeptide(L)'
;MEPVDELLRGVHETLSTSSTTTTGETGEPVREGVIDLDAKARRAVKRVFATLKTSYPAWYEKHYGHEQAERLAKRIWITGVRPLTDAQVDRGLQRMVLDADFPPSLKEFIQLCRRVDGLPDARGAWGQALAGRYEHDAVRVAARLTGTYDLRRSRHDNKALFAQFERNYAIVLRRLENGEPLDGQVLTGISHDSQKSAADRAQEQAEQQLRHRIKAQGIPQDGAEARQALLARLGIGRSSPA
;
A
#
# COMPACT_ATOMS: atom_id res chain seq x y z
N MET A 1 -25.30 -58.77 6.05
CA MET A 1 -23.98 -58.13 6.09
C MET A 1 -23.51 -58.06 4.65
N GLU A 2 -23.04 -56.88 4.23
CA GLU A 2 -23.14 -56.25 2.89
C GLU A 2 -24.45 -55.45 2.68
N PRO A 3 -24.41 -54.24 2.06
CA PRO A 3 -23.30 -53.27 2.08
C PRO A 3 -23.75 -51.80 2.23
N VAL A 4 -22.76 -50.96 2.50
CA VAL A 4 -22.77 -49.50 2.76
C VAL A 4 -23.11 -48.63 1.52
N ASP A 5 -23.53 -49.25 0.41
CA ASP A 5 -23.77 -48.60 -0.88
C ASP A 5 -25.02 -47.72 -0.94
N GLU A 6 -25.94 -47.87 0.03
CA GLU A 6 -27.20 -47.13 0.05
C GLU A 6 -27.04 -45.68 0.55
N LEU A 7 -25.94 -45.37 1.24
CA LEU A 7 -25.65 -44.04 1.81
C LEU A 7 -24.94 -43.09 0.83
N LEU A 8 -24.41 -43.59 -0.29
CA LEU A 8 -23.73 -42.77 -1.30
C LEU A 8 -24.66 -42.30 -2.44
N ARG A 9 -25.89 -42.81 -2.50
CA ARG A 9 -26.86 -42.45 -3.55
C ARG A 9 -27.61 -41.14 -3.27
N GLY A 10 -27.70 -40.71 -2.01
CA GLY A 10 -28.42 -39.51 -1.58
C GLY A 10 -27.65 -38.18 -1.71
N VAL A 11 -26.36 -38.20 -2.07
CA VAL A 11 -25.53 -36.98 -2.17
C VAL A 11 -25.42 -36.44 -3.61
N HIS A 12 -25.74 -37.27 -4.62
CA HIS A 12 -25.71 -36.84 -6.02
C HIS A 12 -27.01 -36.20 -6.53
N GLU A 13 -28.10 -36.23 -5.74
CA GLU A 13 -29.43 -35.77 -6.18
C GLU A 13 -29.78 -34.34 -5.74
N THR A 14 -28.92 -33.65 -4.98
CA THR A 14 -29.20 -32.31 -4.42
C THR A 14 -28.39 -31.16 -5.05
N LEU A 15 -27.67 -31.37 -6.15
CA LEU A 15 -26.93 -30.29 -6.83
C LEU A 15 -27.19 -30.15 -8.34
N SER A 16 -28.27 -30.75 -8.86
CA SER A 16 -28.74 -30.51 -10.24
C SER A 16 -30.20 -30.07 -10.28
N THR A 17 -30.43 -28.78 -10.01
CA THR A 17 -31.59 -27.94 -10.39
C THR A 17 -31.25 -26.54 -9.85
N SER A 18 -31.26 -25.41 -10.57
CA SER A 18 -31.93 -25.04 -11.82
C SER A 18 -31.24 -23.81 -12.45
N SER A 19 -31.20 -23.83 -13.78
CA SER A 19 -31.56 -22.78 -14.75
C SER A 19 -31.02 -21.34 -14.65
N THR A 20 -30.28 -21.00 -15.71
CA THR A 20 -30.41 -19.84 -16.61
C THR A 20 -31.45 -18.76 -16.27
N THR A 21 -30.97 -17.53 -16.12
CA THR A 21 -31.70 -16.32 -16.50
C THR A 21 -30.76 -15.40 -17.29
N THR A 22 -31.11 -15.15 -18.55
CA THR A 22 -30.53 -14.10 -19.39
C THR A 22 -31.12 -12.76 -18.98
N THR A 23 -30.26 -11.73 -18.87
CA THR A 23 -30.46 -10.30 -19.19
C THR A 23 -29.84 -9.40 -18.11
N GLY A 24 -28.78 -8.68 -18.50
CA GLY A 24 -28.11 -7.67 -17.67
C GLY A 24 -26.64 -7.53 -18.02
N GLU A 25 -26.33 -6.85 -19.11
CA GLU A 25 -24.97 -6.47 -19.50
C GLU A 25 -24.34 -5.58 -18.42
N THR A 26 -23.39 -6.11 -17.65
CA THR A 26 -22.25 -5.37 -17.06
C THR A 26 -21.16 -6.40 -16.75
N GLY A 27 -20.38 -6.77 -17.78
CA GLY A 27 -19.27 -7.71 -17.65
C GLY A 27 -18.21 -7.19 -16.67
N GLU A 28 -17.92 -8.03 -15.67
CA GLU A 28 -17.06 -7.76 -14.53
C GLU A 28 -15.57 -7.57 -14.91
N PRO A 29 -14.94 -6.41 -14.67
CA PRO A 29 -13.48 -6.23 -14.84
C PRO A 29 -12.64 -6.99 -13.80
N VAL A 30 -13.27 -7.53 -12.75
CA VAL A 30 -12.55 -8.15 -11.61
C VAL A 30 -12.15 -9.61 -11.89
N ARG A 31 -12.99 -10.40 -12.58
CA ARG A 31 -12.71 -11.83 -12.82
C ARG A 31 -11.56 -12.03 -13.80
N GLU A 32 -11.51 -11.21 -14.85
CA GLU A 32 -10.45 -11.27 -15.86
C GLU A 32 -9.08 -10.90 -15.29
N GLY A 33 -9.00 -9.86 -14.45
CA GLY A 33 -7.76 -9.46 -13.77
C GLY A 33 -7.19 -10.53 -12.83
N VAL A 34 -8.04 -11.27 -12.12
CA VAL A 34 -7.59 -12.35 -11.22
C VAL A 34 -6.99 -13.52 -12.00
N ILE A 35 -7.59 -13.89 -13.14
CA ILE A 35 -7.11 -14.98 -13.99
C ILE A 35 -5.73 -14.64 -14.59
N ASP A 36 -5.54 -13.38 -15.04
CA ASP A 36 -4.25 -12.95 -15.59
C ASP A 36 -3.16 -12.89 -14.52
N LEU A 37 -3.45 -12.36 -13.32
CA LEU A 37 -2.49 -12.36 -12.20
C LEU A 37 -2.03 -13.78 -11.85
N ASP A 38 -2.94 -14.74 -11.83
CA ASP A 38 -2.61 -16.13 -11.54
C ASP A 38 -1.82 -16.77 -12.70
N ALA A 39 -2.14 -16.43 -13.95
CA ALA A 39 -1.38 -16.88 -15.11
C ALA A 39 0.06 -16.31 -15.10
N LYS A 40 0.22 -15.03 -14.75
CA LYS A 40 1.50 -14.36 -14.55
C LYS A 40 2.32 -15.03 -13.46
N ALA A 41 1.72 -15.26 -12.29
CA ALA A 41 2.39 -15.95 -11.18
C ALA A 41 2.86 -17.37 -11.58
N ARG A 42 2.02 -18.12 -12.31
CA ARG A 42 2.39 -19.43 -12.86
C ARG A 42 3.57 -19.36 -13.84
N ARG A 43 3.60 -18.36 -14.73
CA ARG A 43 4.73 -18.15 -15.67
C ARG A 43 6.01 -17.82 -14.89
N ALA A 44 5.94 -16.93 -13.91
CA ALA A 44 7.08 -16.56 -13.07
C ALA A 44 7.63 -17.77 -12.30
N VAL A 45 6.77 -18.57 -11.65
CA VAL A 45 7.18 -19.79 -10.95
C VAL A 45 7.79 -20.82 -11.90
N LYS A 46 7.30 -20.96 -13.13
CA LYS A 46 7.95 -21.81 -14.14
C LYS A 46 9.38 -21.35 -14.43
N ARG A 47 9.63 -20.04 -14.58
CA ARG A 47 10.98 -19.48 -14.75
C ARG A 47 11.88 -19.77 -13.55
N VAL A 48 11.36 -19.62 -12.33
CA VAL A 48 12.08 -19.95 -11.10
C VAL A 48 12.53 -21.41 -11.08
N PHE A 49 11.61 -22.35 -11.29
CA PHE A 49 11.94 -23.78 -11.26
C PHE A 49 12.87 -24.19 -12.41
N ALA A 50 12.73 -23.59 -13.59
CA ALA A 50 13.66 -23.80 -14.69
C ALA A 50 15.08 -23.34 -14.34
N THR A 51 15.20 -22.18 -13.68
CA THR A 51 16.49 -21.65 -13.23
C THR A 51 17.08 -22.53 -12.13
N LEU A 52 16.29 -22.92 -11.13
CA LEU A 52 16.74 -23.86 -10.07
C LEU A 52 17.24 -25.18 -10.65
N LYS A 53 16.52 -25.75 -11.62
CA LYS A 53 16.91 -27.00 -12.29
C LYS A 53 18.22 -26.87 -13.08
N THR A 54 18.46 -25.70 -13.66
CA THR A 54 19.65 -25.45 -14.49
C THR A 54 20.87 -25.11 -13.62
N SER A 55 20.70 -24.24 -12.62
CA SER A 55 21.79 -23.76 -11.78
C SER A 55 22.16 -24.72 -10.65
N TYR A 56 21.22 -25.55 -10.18
CA TYR A 56 21.43 -26.45 -9.04
C TYR A 56 20.86 -27.86 -9.27
N PRO A 57 21.33 -28.58 -10.30
CA PRO A 57 20.71 -29.82 -10.76
C PRO A 57 20.66 -30.93 -9.71
N ALA A 58 21.76 -31.19 -8.99
CA ALA A 58 21.82 -32.26 -7.99
C ALA A 58 20.90 -31.99 -6.79
N TRP A 59 20.84 -30.74 -6.32
CA TRP A 59 19.92 -30.34 -5.26
C TRP A 59 18.47 -30.42 -5.73
N TYR A 60 18.21 -29.98 -6.97
CA TYR A 60 16.88 -30.00 -7.55
C TYR A 60 16.35 -31.45 -7.65
N GLU A 61 17.15 -32.38 -8.17
CA GLU A 61 16.75 -33.78 -8.29
C GLU A 61 16.42 -34.40 -6.93
N LYS A 62 17.24 -34.10 -5.90
CA LYS A 62 17.02 -34.60 -4.54
C LYS A 62 15.70 -34.13 -3.92
N HIS A 63 15.28 -32.89 -4.15
CA HIS A 63 14.12 -32.29 -3.48
C HIS A 63 12.85 -32.24 -4.34
N TYR A 64 13.00 -32.15 -5.66
CA TYR A 64 11.93 -31.97 -6.64
C TYR A 64 11.98 -32.96 -7.81
N GLY A 65 12.85 -33.98 -7.79
CA GLY A 65 12.93 -34.98 -8.86
C GLY A 65 11.63 -35.77 -9.07
N HIS A 66 10.79 -35.89 -8.03
CA HIS A 66 9.47 -36.50 -8.17
C HIS A 66 8.41 -35.48 -8.62
N GLU A 67 7.65 -35.80 -9.67
CA GLU A 67 6.68 -34.89 -10.30
C GLU A 67 5.64 -34.34 -9.29
N GLN A 68 5.14 -35.17 -8.38
CA GLN A 68 4.21 -34.73 -7.35
C GLN A 68 4.84 -33.73 -6.37
N ALA A 69 6.11 -33.93 -6.00
CA ALA A 69 6.85 -33.02 -5.12
C ALA A 69 7.07 -31.66 -5.80
N GLU A 70 7.50 -31.66 -7.06
CA GLU A 70 7.65 -30.44 -7.86
C GLU A 70 6.31 -29.70 -8.00
N ARG A 71 5.23 -30.41 -8.30
CA ARG A 71 3.89 -29.83 -8.45
C ARG A 71 3.40 -29.17 -7.17
N LEU A 72 3.59 -29.81 -6.01
CA LEU A 72 3.22 -29.24 -4.71
C LEU A 72 4.08 -28.03 -4.36
N ALA A 73 5.39 -28.10 -4.61
CA ALA A 73 6.29 -26.98 -4.39
C ALA A 73 5.89 -25.77 -5.23
N LYS A 74 5.63 -25.95 -6.54
CA LYS A 74 5.16 -24.86 -7.42
C LYS A 74 3.90 -24.18 -6.87
N ARG A 75 2.93 -24.95 -6.33
CA ARG A 75 1.73 -24.37 -5.71
C ARG A 75 2.06 -23.48 -4.52
N ILE A 76 2.99 -23.89 -3.66
CA ILE A 76 3.44 -23.07 -2.52
C ILE A 76 4.14 -21.81 -3.03
N TRP A 77 5.05 -21.95 -3.99
CA TRP A 77 5.81 -20.83 -4.56
C TRP A 77 4.93 -19.78 -5.25
N ILE A 78 3.81 -20.19 -5.87
CA ILE A 78 2.84 -19.25 -6.44
C ILE A 78 2.37 -18.25 -5.38
N THR A 79 2.16 -18.66 -4.13
CA THR A 79 1.67 -17.76 -3.08
C THR A 79 2.65 -16.60 -2.79
N GLY A 80 3.95 -16.89 -2.80
CA GLY A 80 5.00 -15.88 -2.56
C GLY A 80 5.36 -15.06 -3.80
N VAL A 81 5.24 -15.62 -5.00
CA VAL A 81 5.57 -14.96 -6.26
C VAL A 81 4.43 -14.11 -6.81
N ARG A 82 3.17 -14.46 -6.51
CA ARG A 82 1.98 -13.70 -6.94
C ARG A 82 2.03 -12.18 -6.70
N PRO A 83 2.49 -11.67 -5.54
CA PRO A 83 2.58 -10.23 -5.32
C PRO A 83 3.75 -9.55 -6.03
N LEU A 84 4.64 -10.29 -6.70
CA LEU A 84 5.83 -9.73 -7.35
C LEU A 84 5.55 -9.33 -8.80
N THR A 85 6.24 -8.28 -9.23
CA THR A 85 6.32 -7.86 -10.64
C THR A 85 7.32 -8.75 -11.39
N ASP A 86 7.20 -8.82 -12.73
CA ASP A 86 8.15 -9.58 -13.54
C ASP A 86 9.59 -9.07 -13.37
N ALA A 87 9.77 -7.75 -13.30
CA ALA A 87 11.08 -7.13 -13.07
C ALA A 87 11.70 -7.53 -11.72
N GLN A 88 10.91 -7.67 -10.65
CA GLN A 88 11.40 -8.15 -9.37
C GLN A 88 11.81 -9.62 -9.45
N VAL A 89 11.01 -10.46 -10.10
CA VAL A 89 11.33 -11.88 -10.30
C VAL A 89 12.61 -12.03 -11.10
N ASP A 90 12.74 -11.32 -12.23
CA ASP A 90 13.91 -11.43 -13.10
C ASP A 90 15.19 -10.98 -12.39
N ARG A 91 15.11 -9.92 -11.58
CA ARG A 91 16.22 -9.51 -10.70
C ARG A 91 16.55 -10.56 -9.65
N GLY A 92 15.54 -11.15 -9.00
CA GLY A 92 15.72 -12.23 -8.04
C GLY A 92 16.38 -13.46 -8.66
N LEU A 93 16.00 -13.81 -9.90
CA LEU A 93 16.63 -14.91 -10.66
C LEU A 93 18.10 -14.61 -10.95
N GLN A 94 18.41 -13.39 -11.42
CA GLN A 94 19.80 -12.99 -11.67
C GLN A 94 20.66 -13.11 -10.40
N ARG A 95 20.18 -12.57 -9.27
CA ARG A 95 20.91 -12.65 -7.99
C ARG A 95 21.02 -14.07 -7.46
N MET A 96 19.98 -14.89 -7.63
CA MET A 96 20.05 -16.30 -7.28
C MET A 96 21.20 -16.97 -8.02
N VAL A 97 21.38 -16.71 -9.32
CA VAL A 97 22.46 -17.32 -10.11
C VAL A 97 23.84 -16.74 -9.79
N LEU A 98 23.93 -15.44 -9.54
CA LEU A 98 25.21 -14.74 -9.40
C LEU A 98 25.75 -14.74 -7.95
N ASP A 99 24.87 -14.66 -6.97
CA ASP A 99 25.25 -14.36 -5.58
C ASP A 99 25.01 -15.54 -4.62
N ALA A 100 24.15 -16.52 -4.98
CA ALA A 100 23.76 -17.58 -4.06
C ALA A 100 24.52 -18.89 -4.32
N ASP A 101 25.34 -19.29 -3.34
CA ASP A 101 26.07 -20.57 -3.38
C ASP A 101 25.15 -21.80 -3.31
N PHE A 102 23.97 -21.64 -2.71
CA PHE A 102 22.96 -22.69 -2.55
C PHE A 102 21.58 -22.21 -3.00
N PRO A 103 20.70 -23.14 -3.41
CA PRO A 103 19.30 -22.83 -3.74
C PRO A 103 18.60 -22.09 -2.60
N PRO A 104 18.03 -20.89 -2.86
CA PRO A 104 17.31 -20.16 -1.84
C PRO A 104 15.97 -20.82 -1.52
N SER A 105 15.56 -20.73 -0.27
CA SER A 105 14.18 -20.97 0.13
C SER A 105 13.24 -19.93 -0.50
N LEU A 106 11.92 -20.18 -0.51
CA LEU A 106 10.94 -19.22 -1.01
C LEU A 106 11.07 -17.84 -0.35
N LYS A 107 11.32 -17.81 0.97
CA LYS A 107 11.47 -16.55 1.73
C LYS A 107 12.72 -15.79 1.28
N GLU A 108 13.86 -16.48 1.16
CA GLU A 108 15.12 -15.90 0.70
C GLU A 108 14.99 -15.40 -0.75
N PHE A 109 14.33 -16.17 -1.61
CA PHE A 109 14.07 -15.74 -2.99
C PHE A 109 13.24 -14.45 -3.05
N ILE A 110 12.20 -14.31 -2.22
CA ILE A 110 11.42 -13.07 -2.13
C ILE A 110 12.31 -11.90 -1.68
N GLN A 111 13.23 -12.10 -0.73
CA GLN A 111 14.17 -11.07 -0.31
C GLN A 111 15.11 -10.67 -1.46
N LEU A 112 15.61 -11.65 -2.22
CA LEU A 112 16.41 -11.41 -3.43
C LEU A 112 15.62 -10.64 -4.49
N CYS A 113 14.32 -10.87 -4.64
CA CYS A 113 13.48 -10.13 -5.59
C CYS A 113 13.27 -8.66 -5.17
N ARG A 114 13.05 -8.43 -3.87
CA ARG A 114 12.71 -7.11 -3.32
C ARG A 114 13.91 -6.19 -3.12
N ARG A 115 15.11 -6.75 -2.96
CA ARG A 115 16.33 -5.94 -2.83
C ARG A 115 16.48 -5.00 -4.04
N VAL A 116 16.78 -3.74 -3.78
CA VAL A 116 17.05 -2.75 -4.82
C VAL A 116 18.47 -2.23 -4.62
N ASP A 117 19.32 -2.40 -5.61
CA ASP A 117 20.71 -1.96 -5.55
C ASP A 117 20.87 -0.57 -6.16
N GLY A 118 21.97 0.09 -5.81
CA GLY A 118 22.36 1.37 -6.41
C GLY A 118 21.62 2.60 -5.89
N LEU A 119 20.69 2.46 -4.93
CA LEU A 119 20.04 3.62 -4.34
C LEU A 119 20.97 4.36 -3.36
N PRO A 120 21.01 5.70 -3.41
CA PRO A 120 21.74 6.48 -2.43
C PRO A 120 21.10 6.36 -1.05
N ASP A 121 21.91 6.58 -0.01
CA ASP A 121 21.42 6.77 1.34
C ASP A 121 20.57 8.06 1.44
N ALA A 122 19.82 8.22 2.55
CA ALA A 122 18.92 9.37 2.69
C ALA A 122 19.64 10.73 2.56
N ARG A 123 20.90 10.81 3.00
CA ARG A 123 21.72 12.03 2.88
C ARG A 123 22.21 12.26 1.45
N GLY A 124 22.67 11.24 0.75
CA GLY A 124 23.03 11.33 -0.67
C GLY A 124 21.82 11.69 -1.54
N ALA A 125 20.68 11.04 -1.30
CA ALA A 125 19.40 11.35 -1.96
C ALA A 125 18.97 12.80 -1.72
N TRP A 126 19.15 13.30 -0.49
CA TRP A 126 18.88 14.70 -0.14
C TRP A 126 19.77 15.67 -0.91
N GLY A 127 21.05 15.37 -1.06
CA GLY A 127 21.98 16.18 -1.86
C GLY A 127 21.57 16.26 -3.32
N GLN A 128 21.19 15.12 -3.93
CA GLN A 128 20.64 15.07 -5.28
C GLN A 128 19.35 15.91 -5.41
N ALA A 129 18.46 15.79 -4.41
CA ALA A 129 17.19 16.52 -4.39
C ALA A 129 17.37 18.05 -4.33
N LEU A 130 18.31 18.53 -3.52
CA LEU A 130 18.66 19.96 -3.44
C LEU A 130 19.32 20.45 -4.74
N ALA A 131 20.18 19.64 -5.34
CA ALA A 131 20.83 19.99 -6.61
C ALA A 131 19.88 19.96 -7.81
N GLY A 132 18.68 19.36 -7.67
CA GLY A 132 17.72 19.17 -8.76
C GLY A 132 18.22 18.22 -9.85
N ARG A 133 19.21 17.37 -9.54
CA ARG A 133 19.78 16.36 -10.46
C ARG A 133 19.50 14.98 -9.87
N TYR A 134 18.65 14.22 -10.55
CA TYR A 134 18.18 12.93 -10.06
C TYR A 134 18.83 11.81 -10.87
N GLU A 135 19.61 10.97 -10.22
CA GLU A 135 20.16 9.75 -10.84
C GLU A 135 19.17 8.59 -10.75
N HIS A 136 18.31 8.61 -9.72
CA HIS A 136 17.31 7.58 -9.48
C HIS A 136 15.91 8.18 -9.43
N ASP A 137 14.98 7.48 -10.08
CA ASP A 137 13.56 7.84 -10.10
C ASP A 137 12.96 7.90 -8.69
N ALA A 138 13.42 7.05 -7.76
CA ALA A 138 13.01 7.10 -6.37
C ALA A 138 13.32 8.46 -5.72
N VAL A 139 14.49 9.04 -6.01
CA VAL A 139 14.90 10.35 -5.49
C VAL A 139 14.06 11.46 -6.12
N ARG A 140 13.81 11.38 -7.43
CA ARG A 140 12.96 12.34 -8.16
C ARG A 140 11.54 12.37 -7.59
N VAL A 141 10.94 11.20 -7.36
CA VAL A 141 9.59 11.07 -6.80
C VAL A 141 9.57 11.57 -5.35
N ALA A 142 10.53 11.18 -4.51
CA ALA A 142 10.64 11.68 -3.14
C ALA A 142 10.78 13.22 -3.09
N ALA A 143 11.56 13.80 -4.00
CA ALA A 143 11.71 15.25 -4.12
C ALA A 143 10.39 15.93 -4.52
N ARG A 144 9.64 15.34 -5.46
CA ARG A 144 8.32 15.83 -5.87
C ARG A 144 7.32 15.81 -4.71
N LEU A 145 7.33 14.75 -3.91
CA LEU A 145 6.46 14.60 -2.74
C LEU A 145 6.78 15.57 -1.61
N THR A 146 8.06 15.93 -1.46
CA THR A 146 8.50 16.92 -0.47
C THR A 146 8.18 18.35 -0.92
N GLY A 147 8.20 18.61 -2.22
CA GLY A 147 7.98 19.93 -2.81
C GLY A 147 9.24 20.45 -3.47
N THR A 148 9.30 20.40 -4.81
CA THR A 148 10.49 20.82 -5.57
C THR A 148 10.81 22.30 -5.41
N TYR A 149 9.81 23.14 -5.16
CA TYR A 149 10.01 24.57 -4.91
C TYR A 149 10.71 24.84 -3.57
N ASP A 150 10.27 24.17 -2.51
CA ASP A 150 10.86 24.29 -1.17
C ASP A 150 12.29 23.77 -1.18
N LEU A 151 12.54 22.64 -1.87
CA LEU A 151 13.88 22.08 -2.05
C LEU A 151 14.84 23.06 -2.76
N ARG A 152 14.40 23.72 -3.83
CA ARG A 152 15.24 24.69 -4.59
C ARG A 152 15.61 25.93 -3.78
N ARG A 153 14.75 26.33 -2.84
CA ARG A 153 14.99 27.51 -1.97
C ARG A 153 15.73 27.16 -0.69
N SER A 154 15.80 25.88 -0.35
CA SER A 154 16.41 25.40 0.88
C SER A 154 17.92 25.24 0.73
N ARG A 155 18.59 25.18 1.88
CA ARG A 155 20.00 24.83 2.02
C ARG A 155 20.15 23.49 2.74
N HIS A 156 21.35 22.93 2.73
CA HIS A 156 21.66 21.63 3.33
C HIS A 156 21.36 21.53 4.83
N ASP A 157 21.28 22.66 5.54
CA ASP A 157 21.09 22.78 6.99
C ASP A 157 19.62 22.75 7.46
N ASN A 158 18.66 22.78 6.55
CA ASN A 158 17.24 22.76 6.89
C ASN A 158 16.78 21.38 7.41
N LYS A 159 16.89 21.18 8.73
CA LYS A 159 16.57 19.91 9.40
C LYS A 159 15.11 19.49 9.25
N ALA A 160 14.18 20.45 9.30
CA ALA A 160 12.75 20.15 9.21
C ALA A 160 12.39 19.61 7.82
N LEU A 161 12.89 20.26 6.76
CA LEU A 161 12.67 19.83 5.38
C LEU A 161 13.39 18.51 5.07
N PHE A 162 14.61 18.32 5.62
CA PHE A 162 15.31 17.04 5.51
C PHE A 162 14.51 15.89 6.15
N ALA A 163 13.96 16.07 7.35
CA ALA A 163 13.14 15.05 8.01
C ALA A 163 11.87 14.71 7.21
N GLN A 164 11.25 15.70 6.55
CA GLN A 164 10.13 15.45 5.65
C GLN A 164 10.56 14.66 4.41
N PHE A 165 11.69 15.04 3.79
CA PHE A 165 12.25 14.33 2.65
C PHE A 165 12.63 12.89 3.00
N GLU A 166 13.29 12.67 4.12
CA GLU A 166 13.70 11.35 4.60
C GLU A 166 12.49 10.42 4.77
N ARG A 167 11.41 10.92 5.38
CA ARG A 167 10.15 10.16 5.48
C ARG A 167 9.57 9.83 4.12
N ASN A 168 9.50 10.79 3.21
CA ASN A 168 8.98 10.58 1.85
C ASN A 168 9.84 9.58 1.07
N TYR A 169 11.17 9.70 1.16
CA TYR A 169 12.12 8.79 0.53
C TYR A 169 11.96 7.37 1.06
N ALA A 170 11.82 7.19 2.37
CA ALA A 170 11.56 5.87 2.97
C ALA A 170 10.25 5.24 2.48
N ILE A 171 9.18 6.04 2.28
CA ILE A 171 7.92 5.56 1.69
C ILE A 171 8.13 5.10 0.25
N VAL A 172 8.84 5.89 -0.55
CA VAL A 172 9.13 5.58 -1.96
C VAL A 172 10.00 4.32 -2.07
N LEU A 173 10.99 4.14 -1.19
CA LEU A 173 11.81 2.93 -1.14
C LEU A 173 10.96 1.69 -0.88
N ARG A 174 10.06 1.72 0.11
CA ARG A 174 9.15 0.59 0.40
C ARG A 174 8.25 0.27 -0.79
N ARG A 175 7.74 1.29 -1.49
CA ARG A 175 6.94 1.11 -2.71
C ARG A 175 7.75 0.43 -3.80
N LEU A 176 8.99 0.86 -4.00
CA LEU A 176 9.90 0.27 -4.97
C LEU A 176 10.24 -1.19 -4.63
N GLU A 177 10.51 -1.47 -3.35
CA GLU A 177 10.73 -2.83 -2.85
C GLU A 177 9.50 -3.72 -3.05
N ASN A 178 8.29 -3.17 -2.93
CA ASN A 178 7.04 -3.88 -3.18
C ASN A 178 6.67 -3.96 -4.67
N GLY A 179 7.34 -3.21 -5.55
CA GLY A 179 7.00 -3.13 -6.98
C GLY A 179 5.74 -2.31 -7.25
N GLU A 180 5.35 -1.44 -6.32
CA GLU A 180 4.25 -0.50 -6.49
C GLU A 180 4.67 0.66 -7.41
N PRO A 181 3.75 1.20 -8.23
CA PRO A 181 4.05 2.31 -9.13
C PRO A 181 4.46 3.56 -8.34
N LEU A 182 5.62 4.13 -8.70
CA LEU A 182 6.17 5.31 -8.04
C LEU A 182 5.39 6.60 -8.37
N ASP A 183 4.68 6.62 -9.50
CA ASP A 183 3.90 7.78 -9.97
C ASP A 183 2.57 7.96 -9.24
N GLY A 184 2.16 6.98 -8.42
CA GLY A 184 0.96 7.08 -7.60
C GLY A 184 1.14 8.18 -6.56
N GLN A 185 0.42 9.30 -6.70
CA GLN A 185 0.34 10.36 -5.70
C GLN A 185 0.31 9.72 -4.31
N VAL A 186 1.32 10.00 -3.47
CA VAL A 186 1.21 9.64 -2.06
C VAL A 186 0.00 10.39 -1.57
N LEU A 187 -1.05 9.67 -1.16
CA LEU A 187 -2.07 10.26 -0.32
C LEU A 187 -1.32 10.94 0.82
N THR A 188 -1.23 12.26 0.75
CA THR A 188 -0.76 13.09 1.85
C THR A 188 -1.54 12.61 3.04
N GLY A 189 -0.86 11.91 3.96
CA GLY A 189 -1.51 11.34 5.12
C GLY A 189 -2.31 12.45 5.77
N ILE A 190 -3.62 12.28 5.84
CA ILE A 190 -4.43 13.00 6.81
C ILE A 190 -3.70 12.79 8.14
N SER A 191 -3.16 13.87 8.71
CA SER A 191 -2.47 13.81 10.01
C SER A 191 -3.41 13.10 10.97
N HIS A 192 -3.05 11.88 11.31
CA HIS A 192 -3.84 11.05 12.19
C HIS A 192 -3.82 11.73 13.56
N ASP A 193 -4.98 12.00 14.14
CA ASP A 193 -5.16 12.59 15.47
C ASP A 193 -4.54 11.75 16.61
N SER A 194 -3.87 10.65 16.27
CA SER A 194 -3.12 9.78 17.17
C SER A 194 -1.91 10.47 17.80
N GLN A 195 -1.38 11.55 17.21
CA GLN A 195 -0.28 12.33 17.80
C GLN A 195 -0.70 13.38 18.83
N LYS A 196 -2.00 13.65 19.02
CA LYS A 196 -2.46 14.56 20.09
C LYS A 196 -2.16 13.95 21.46
N SER A 197 -1.66 14.77 22.39
CA SER A 197 -1.46 14.34 23.78
C SER A 197 -2.81 14.03 24.43
N ALA A 198 -2.81 13.23 25.50
CA ALA A 198 -4.02 13.01 26.31
C ALA A 198 -4.58 14.33 26.87
N ALA A 199 -3.70 15.30 27.18
CA ALA A 199 -4.08 16.63 27.63
C ALA A 199 -4.82 17.43 26.53
N ASP A 200 -4.33 17.38 25.28
CA ASP A 200 -4.95 18.09 24.16
C ASP A 200 -6.34 17.52 23.84
N ARG A 201 -6.50 16.19 23.90
CA ARG A 201 -7.80 15.53 23.72
C ARG A 201 -8.80 15.92 24.81
N ALA A 202 -8.34 16.04 26.06
CA ALA A 202 -9.19 16.47 27.18
C ALA A 202 -9.64 17.93 27.01
N GLN A 203 -8.73 18.81 26.57
CA GLN A 203 -9.03 20.21 26.27
C GLN A 203 -10.08 20.34 25.17
N GLU A 204 -9.93 19.60 24.06
CA GLU A 204 -10.89 19.62 22.95
C GLU A 204 -12.28 19.13 23.38
N GLN A 205 -12.34 18.06 24.18
CA GLN A 205 -13.61 17.58 24.73
C GLN A 205 -14.26 18.61 25.66
N ALA A 206 -13.47 19.27 26.50
CA ALA A 206 -13.95 20.34 27.38
C ALA A 206 -14.48 21.55 26.57
N GLU A 207 -13.77 21.95 25.51
CA GLU A 207 -14.19 23.02 24.61
C GLU A 207 -15.49 22.68 23.86
N GLN A 208 -15.64 21.44 23.38
CA GLN A 208 -16.87 20.97 22.74
C GLN A 208 -18.04 21.03 23.71
N GLN A 209 -17.86 20.55 24.95
CA GLN A 209 -18.89 20.60 25.99
C GLN A 209 -19.25 22.05 26.35
N LEU A 210 -18.26 22.94 26.43
CA LEU A 210 -18.48 24.37 26.66
C LEU A 210 -19.31 24.99 25.53
N ARG A 211 -18.96 24.71 24.27
CA ARG A 211 -19.73 25.18 23.09
C ARG A 211 -21.17 24.69 23.12
N HIS A 212 -21.40 23.43 23.49
CA HIS A 212 -22.75 22.89 23.65
C HIS A 212 -23.56 23.58 24.76
N ARG A 213 -22.93 23.88 25.91
CA ARG A 213 -23.59 24.60 27.01
C ARG A 213 -23.92 26.05 26.63
N ILE A 214 -23.00 26.76 25.97
CA ILE A 214 -23.21 28.13 25.48
C ILE A 214 -24.40 28.16 24.50
N LYS A 215 -24.47 27.19 23.59
CA LYS A 215 -25.59 27.05 22.65
C LYS A 215 -26.92 26.75 23.35
N ALA A 216 -26.91 25.87 24.36
CA ALA A 216 -28.11 25.54 25.14
C ALA A 216 -28.62 26.72 25.98
N GLN A 217 -27.73 27.61 26.43
CA GLN A 217 -28.07 28.83 27.16
C GLN A 217 -28.54 29.98 26.24
N GLY A 218 -28.65 29.73 24.93
CA GLY A 218 -29.12 30.72 23.95
C GLY A 218 -28.18 31.91 23.79
N ILE A 219 -26.89 31.75 24.15
CA ILE A 219 -25.88 32.80 23.98
C ILE A 219 -25.45 32.78 22.52
N PRO A 220 -25.62 33.89 21.78
CA PRO A 220 -25.24 33.96 20.37
C PRO A 220 -23.73 33.74 20.21
N GLN A 221 -23.33 32.87 19.29
CA GLN A 221 -21.92 32.57 19.04
C GLN A 221 -21.27 33.57 18.08
N ASP A 222 -22.07 34.34 17.35
CA ASP A 222 -21.61 35.39 16.46
C ASP A 222 -21.67 36.77 17.15
N GLY A 223 -20.64 37.58 16.92
CA GLY A 223 -20.49 38.89 17.54
C GLY A 223 -21.56 39.89 17.08
N ALA A 224 -22.04 39.77 15.84
CA ALA A 224 -23.11 40.61 15.31
C ALA A 224 -24.47 40.29 15.97
N GLU A 225 -24.79 39.00 16.13
CA GLU A 225 -26.01 38.54 16.81
C GLU A 225 -26.00 38.88 18.30
N ALA A 226 -24.85 38.71 18.98
CA ALA A 226 -24.68 39.09 20.37
C ALA A 226 -24.89 40.60 20.58
N ARG A 227 -24.37 41.43 19.65
CA ARG A 227 -24.59 42.88 19.65
C ARG A 227 -26.05 43.24 19.43
N GLN A 228 -26.73 42.59 18.49
CA GLN A 228 -28.15 42.85 18.21
C GLN A 228 -29.04 42.46 19.39
N ALA A 229 -28.81 41.28 20.00
CA ALA A 229 -29.54 40.84 21.18
C ALA A 229 -29.35 41.79 22.38
N LEU A 230 -28.13 42.33 22.54
CA LEU A 230 -27.81 43.29 23.59
C LEU A 230 -28.46 44.66 23.33
N LEU A 231 -28.44 45.15 22.08
CA LEU A 231 -29.12 46.41 21.69
C LEU A 231 -30.64 46.31 21.85
N ALA A 232 -31.23 45.15 21.53
CA ALA A 232 -32.65 44.87 21.76
C ALA A 232 -32.98 44.85 23.26
N ARG A 233 -32.12 44.26 24.10
CA ARG A 233 -32.29 44.28 25.57
C ARG A 233 -32.12 45.67 26.19
N LEU A 234 -31.28 46.53 25.62
CA LEU A 234 -31.05 47.89 26.10
C LEU A 234 -32.03 48.93 25.53
N GLY A 235 -32.95 48.53 24.64
CA GLY A 235 -33.99 49.42 24.09
C GLY A 235 -33.46 50.52 23.16
N ILE A 236 -32.25 50.38 22.62
CA ILE A 236 -31.62 51.39 21.75
C ILE A 236 -31.88 51.02 20.29
N GLY A 237 -33.07 51.33 19.79
CA GLY A 237 -33.38 51.25 18.36
C GLY A 237 -32.95 52.53 17.64
N ARG A 238 -32.07 52.43 16.64
CA ARG A 238 -31.84 53.55 15.70
C ARG A 238 -33.11 53.76 14.90
N SER A 239 -33.88 54.80 15.22
CA SER A 239 -34.88 55.36 14.31
C SER A 239 -34.19 55.74 12.99
N SER A 240 -34.52 55.05 11.90
CA SER A 240 -34.19 55.54 10.55
C SER A 240 -35.18 56.66 10.19
N PRO A 241 -34.72 57.83 9.71
CA PRO A 241 -35.61 58.87 9.23
C PRO A 241 -36.16 58.51 7.85
N ALA A 242 -37.42 58.92 7.62
CA ALA A 242 -38.08 58.94 6.31
C ALA A 242 -37.58 60.11 5.45
#